data_AF-A0A965MGV6-F1
#
_entry.id   AF-A0A965MGV6-F1
#
_cell.length_a   1.000
_cell.length_b   1.000
_cell.length_c   1.000
_cell.angle_alpha   90.00
_cell.angle_beta   90.00
_cell.angle_gamma   90.00
#
_symmetry.space_group_name_H-M   'P 1'
#
loop_
_entity.id
_entity.type
_entity.pdbx_description
1 polymer ?
#
loop_
_entity_poly.entity_id
_entity_poly.type
_entity_poly.pdbx_seq_one_letter_code
_entity_poly.pdbx_strand_id
1 'polypeptide(L)'
;MLQHAQKHLRILSVGTYQRQQNLSRFYETAFKLHAGFEKLGHLVVGFSLRDEIRSRRIMGLNQVGRRAAVHALTSIASELEPDIILFDHVDQLQADDFLVLKKAAPQAIFAQYQVDSTKRDRAMAFCAARAPFMDVNFITSA
;
A
#
# COMPACT_ATOMS: atom_id res chain seq x y z
N MET A 1 -32.15 -5.95 16.16
CA MET A 1 -30.70 -5.76 15.95
C MET A 1 -30.53 -4.55 15.07
N LEU A 2 -29.97 -3.46 15.60
CA LEU A 2 -29.61 -2.30 14.79
C LEU A 2 -28.48 -2.74 13.85
N GLN A 3 -28.82 -2.97 12.57
CA GLN A 3 -27.84 -2.98 11.49
C GLN A 3 -27.15 -1.62 11.55
N HIS A 4 -25.94 -1.58 12.09
CA HIS A 4 -25.08 -0.43 11.83
C HIS A 4 -24.92 -0.39 10.32
N ALA A 5 -25.31 0.72 9.68
CA ALA A 5 -25.11 0.90 8.25
C ALA A 5 -23.62 0.68 7.99
N GLN A 6 -23.27 -0.45 7.37
CA GLN A 6 -21.88 -0.81 7.16
C GLN A 6 -21.32 0.17 6.13
N LYS A 7 -20.39 1.04 6.56
CA LYS A 7 -19.81 2.05 5.67
C LYS A 7 -19.04 1.35 4.55
N HIS A 8 -19.36 1.65 3.30
CA HIS A 8 -18.58 1.23 2.13
C HIS A 8 -17.34 2.11 2.03
N LEU A 9 -16.16 1.53 2.26
CA LEU A 9 -14.88 2.26 2.23
C LEU A 9 -14.22 2.14 0.86
N ARG A 10 -13.48 3.18 0.48
CA ARG A 10 -12.52 3.17 -0.63
C ARG A 10 -11.13 2.89 -0.07
N ILE A 11 -10.52 1.77 -0.45
CA ILE A 11 -9.23 1.31 0.07
C ILE A 11 -8.22 1.29 -1.07
N LEU A 12 -7.18 2.14 -0.96
CA LEU A 12 -6.02 2.11 -1.84
C LEU A 12 -4.94 1.24 -1.20
N SER A 13 -4.73 0.04 -1.71
CA SER A 13 -3.77 -0.91 -1.14
C SER A 13 -2.47 -0.90 -1.95
N VAL A 14 -1.40 -0.40 -1.34
CA VAL A 14 -0.08 -0.20 -1.94
C VAL A 14 0.85 -1.33 -1.49
N GLY A 15 1.28 -2.17 -2.43
CA GLY A 15 2.05 -3.37 -2.11
C GLY A 15 2.64 -4.05 -3.34
N THR A 16 2.85 -5.36 -3.24
CA THR A 16 3.33 -6.18 -4.38
C THR A 16 2.20 -7.06 -4.89
N TYR A 17 1.75 -6.83 -6.13
CA TYR A 17 0.72 -7.66 -6.79
C TYR A 17 1.28 -8.58 -7.88
N GLN A 18 2.61 -8.73 -7.92
CA GLN A 18 3.34 -9.74 -8.69
C GLN A 18 2.98 -9.82 -10.18
N ARG A 19 2.59 -8.70 -10.80
CA ARG A 19 2.16 -8.68 -12.20
C ARG A 19 3.29 -9.12 -13.14
N GLN A 20 4.54 -8.81 -12.79
CA GLN A 20 5.70 -9.21 -13.58
C GLN A 20 6.31 -10.57 -13.18
N GLN A 21 5.80 -11.22 -12.13
CA GLN A 21 6.28 -12.54 -11.68
C GLN A 21 5.26 -13.64 -11.95
N ASN A 22 4.36 -13.43 -12.92
CA ASN A 22 3.31 -14.35 -13.34
C ASN A 22 2.49 -14.91 -12.15
N LEU A 23 2.25 -14.07 -11.12
CA LEU A 23 1.49 -14.44 -9.93
C LEU A 23 2.01 -15.72 -9.22
N SER A 24 3.32 -15.99 -9.29
CA SER A 24 3.94 -17.18 -8.68
C SER A 24 3.68 -17.33 -7.19
N ARG A 25 3.33 -16.27 -6.46
CA ARG A 25 2.83 -16.31 -5.09
C ARG A 25 1.41 -15.75 -5.02
N PHE A 26 0.48 -16.56 -5.48
CA PHE A 26 -0.95 -16.27 -5.54
C PHE A 26 -1.66 -16.27 -4.17
N TYR A 27 -1.02 -16.79 -3.11
CA TYR A 27 -1.56 -16.80 -1.73
C TYR A 27 -0.95 -15.75 -0.79
N GLU A 28 -0.33 -14.70 -1.35
CA GLU A 28 0.17 -13.57 -0.58
C GLU A 28 -0.94 -12.87 0.21
N THR A 29 -0.57 -12.28 1.34
CA THR A 29 -1.51 -11.67 2.28
C THR A 29 -2.33 -10.56 1.63
N ALA A 30 -1.73 -9.78 0.72
CA ALA A 30 -2.41 -8.70 0.00
C ALA A 30 -3.65 -9.18 -0.76
N PHE A 31 -3.57 -10.33 -1.46
CA PHE A 31 -4.71 -10.89 -2.19
C PHE A 31 -5.82 -11.38 -1.25
N LYS A 32 -5.45 -11.95 -0.10
CA LYS A 32 -6.42 -12.41 0.91
C LYS A 32 -7.15 -11.24 1.56
N LEU A 33 -6.42 -10.17 1.88
CA LEU A 33 -7.00 -8.93 2.41
C LEU A 33 -7.94 -8.28 1.41
N HIS A 34 -7.54 -8.17 0.13
CA HIS A 34 -8.41 -7.69 -0.95
C HIS A 34 -9.73 -8.45 -1.00
N ALA A 35 -9.66 -9.78 -1.13
CA ALA A 35 -10.85 -10.61 -1.18
C ALA A 35 -11.72 -10.47 0.08
N GLY A 36 -11.10 -10.27 1.25
CA GLY A 36 -11.82 -10.01 2.50
C GLY A 36 -12.57 -8.68 2.48
N PHE A 37 -11.89 -7.59 2.10
CA PHE A 37 -12.48 -6.26 2.00
C PHE A 37 -13.61 -6.19 0.96
N GLU A 38 -13.44 -6.82 -0.21
CA GLU A 38 -14.48 -6.88 -1.24
C GLU A 38 -15.71 -7.66 -0.76
N LYS A 39 -15.52 -8.78 -0.04
CA LYS A 39 -16.63 -9.54 0.57
C LYS A 39 -17.39 -8.72 1.63
N LEU A 40 -16.72 -7.77 2.28
CA LEU A 40 -17.33 -6.81 3.20
C LEU A 40 -17.98 -5.62 2.47
N GLY A 41 -17.99 -5.59 1.14
CA GLY A 41 -18.62 -4.54 0.34
C GLY A 41 -17.77 -3.28 0.18
N HIS A 42 -16.47 -3.34 0.41
CA HIS A 42 -15.57 -2.19 0.21
C HIS A 42 -15.00 -2.18 -1.21
N LEU A 43 -14.72 -0.98 -1.74
CA LEU A 43 -13.96 -0.82 -2.98
C LEU A 43 -12.48 -0.94 -2.65
N VAL A 44 -11.76 -1.82 -3.36
CA VAL A 44 -10.32 -2.00 -3.18
C VAL A 44 -9.60 -1.77 -4.49
N VAL A 45 -8.63 -0.87 -4.48
CA VAL A 45 -7.76 -0.58 -5.63
C VAL A 45 -6.34 -0.98 -5.27
N GLY A 46 -5.81 -1.96 -6.01
CA GLY A 46 -4.45 -2.46 -5.81
C GLY A 46 -3.42 -1.69 -6.63
N PHE A 47 -2.44 -1.09 -5.96
CA PHE A 47 -1.31 -0.42 -6.61
C PHE A 47 0.01 -1.16 -6.36
N SER A 48 0.59 -1.72 -7.43
CA SER A 48 1.85 -2.48 -7.37
C SER A 48 3.06 -1.58 -7.58
N LEU A 49 3.53 -0.90 -6.53
CA LEU A 49 4.58 0.12 -6.66
C LEU A 49 5.83 -0.44 -7.35
N ARG A 50 6.29 -1.63 -6.96
CA ARG A 50 7.50 -2.23 -7.54
C ARG A 50 7.34 -2.57 -9.03
N ASP A 51 6.15 -3.02 -9.44
CA ASP A 51 5.90 -3.32 -10.86
C ASP A 51 5.79 -2.02 -11.68
N GLU A 52 5.17 -0.98 -11.12
CA GLU A 52 5.07 0.36 -11.73
C GLU A 52 6.45 1.02 -11.90
N ILE A 53 7.33 0.89 -10.91
CA ILE A 53 8.71 1.40 -11.02
C ILE A 53 9.45 0.72 -12.16
N ARG A 54 9.30 -0.60 -12.29
CA ARG A 54 9.97 -1.39 -13.32
C ARG A 54 9.43 -1.07 -14.72
N SER A 55 8.12 -0.95 -14.88
CA SER A 55 7.50 -0.64 -16.18
C SER A 55 7.83 0.77 -16.67
N ARG A 56 8.14 1.70 -15.76
CA ARG A 56 8.44 3.11 -16.07
C ARG A 56 9.93 3.45 -16.08
N ARG A 57 10.80 2.45 -16.00
CA ARG A 57 12.27 2.64 -15.99
C ARG A 57 12.77 2.98 -17.39
N ILE A 58 13.48 4.10 -17.55
CA ILE A 58 14.13 4.48 -18.82
C ILE A 58 15.58 3.99 -18.80
N MET A 59 16.03 3.21 -19.79
CA MET A 59 17.43 2.73 -19.92
C MET A 59 18.04 2.12 -18.64
N GLY A 60 17.22 1.51 -17.79
CA GLY A 60 17.75 1.01 -16.52
C GLY A 60 17.93 2.09 -15.42
N LEU A 61 17.30 3.25 -15.49
CA LEU A 61 17.34 4.25 -14.41
C LEU A 61 16.15 4.09 -13.45
N ASN A 62 16.37 3.39 -12.33
CA ASN A 62 15.32 3.12 -11.31
C ASN A 62 14.71 4.41 -10.74
N GLN A 63 15.49 5.49 -10.62
CA GLN A 63 15.01 6.74 -10.02
C GLN A 63 13.92 7.42 -10.87
N VAL A 64 14.02 7.33 -12.20
CA VAL A 64 12.99 7.85 -13.11
C VAL A 64 11.70 7.05 -12.95
N GLY A 65 11.81 5.72 -12.95
CA GLY A 65 10.67 4.83 -12.70
C GLY A 65 10.03 5.10 -11.34
N ARG A 66 10.82 5.33 -10.29
CA ARG A 66 10.34 5.69 -8.94
C ARG A 66 9.51 6.96 -8.95
N ARG A 67 10.05 8.06 -9.50
CA ARG A 67 9.32 9.33 -9.56
C ARG A 67 8.01 9.20 -10.33
N ALA A 68 8.04 8.53 -11.47
CA ALA A 68 6.84 8.30 -12.28
C ALA A 68 5.80 7.42 -11.56
N ALA A 69 6.24 6.39 -10.84
CA ALA A 69 5.34 5.52 -10.07
C ALA A 69 4.74 6.24 -8.85
N VAL A 70 5.53 7.06 -8.13
CA VAL A 70 5.01 7.89 -7.02
C VAL A 70 4.01 8.92 -7.54
N HIS A 71 4.29 9.55 -8.68
CA HIS A 71 3.34 10.46 -9.31
C HIS A 71 2.03 9.75 -9.64
N ALA A 72 2.09 8.58 -10.30
CA ALA A 72 0.90 7.79 -10.61
C ALA A 72 0.12 7.38 -9.36
N LEU A 73 0.81 6.95 -8.29
CA LEU A 73 0.20 6.63 -7.01
C LEU A 73 -0.53 7.85 -6.42
N THR A 74 0.11 9.02 -6.48
CA THR A 74 -0.44 10.28 -5.95
C THR A 74 -1.67 10.73 -6.75
N SER A 75 -1.64 10.64 -8.07
CA SER A 75 -2.79 10.94 -8.93
C SER A 75 -3.96 10.00 -8.66
N ILE A 76 -3.69 8.69 -8.49
CA ILE A 76 -4.74 7.74 -8.11
C ILE A 76 -5.31 8.09 -6.74
N ALA A 77 -4.46 8.46 -5.77
CA ALA A 77 -4.92 8.84 -4.44
C ALA A 77 -5.82 10.10 -4.47
N SER A 78 -5.51 11.11 -5.29
CA SER A 78 -6.36 12.31 -5.39
C SER A 78 -7.69 12.06 -6.09
N GLU A 79 -7.70 11.21 -7.12
CA GLU A 79 -8.95 10.88 -7.85
C GLU A 79 -9.83 9.89 -7.09
N LEU A 80 -9.22 8.87 -6.46
CA LEU A 80 -9.95 7.88 -5.68
C LEU A 80 -10.45 8.45 -4.35
N GLU A 81 -9.74 9.43 -3.78
CA GLU A 81 -9.95 9.98 -2.43
C GLU A 81 -10.18 8.87 -1.38
N PRO A 82 -9.23 7.95 -1.19
CA PRO A 82 -9.45 6.76 -0.37
C PRO A 82 -9.78 7.11 1.08
N ASP A 83 -10.65 6.33 1.72
CA ASP A 83 -10.82 6.37 3.18
C ASP A 83 -9.58 5.78 3.88
N ILE A 84 -8.92 4.79 3.25
CA ILE A 84 -7.74 4.12 3.78
C ILE A 84 -6.70 3.95 2.66
N ILE A 85 -5.45 4.35 2.95
CA ILE A 85 -4.29 3.90 2.17
C ILE A 85 -3.57 2.83 2.99
N LEU A 86 -3.60 1.59 2.51
CA LEU A 86 -3.03 0.44 3.19
C LEU A 86 -1.68 0.07 2.58
N PHE A 87 -0.60 0.21 3.35
CA PHE A 87 0.75 -0.10 2.93
C PHE A 87 1.18 -1.49 3.42
N ASP A 88 1.58 -2.34 2.47
CA ASP A 88 2.28 -3.60 2.72
C ASP A 88 3.81 -3.35 2.84
N HIS A 89 4.66 -4.31 2.50
CA HIS A 89 6.10 -4.16 2.33
C HIS A 89 6.43 -3.20 1.15
N VAL A 90 6.52 -1.91 1.47
CA VAL A 90 6.81 -0.83 0.53
C VAL A 90 8.13 -0.18 0.94
N ASP A 91 9.22 -0.61 0.32
CA ASP A 91 10.60 -0.17 0.58
C ASP A 91 11.09 0.92 -0.38
N GLN A 92 10.27 1.33 -1.34
CA GLN A 92 10.64 2.29 -2.39
C GLN A 92 10.13 3.71 -2.13
N LEU A 93 9.25 3.91 -1.14
CA LEU A 93 8.77 5.25 -0.76
C LEU A 93 9.71 5.89 0.26
N GLN A 94 9.94 7.18 0.09
CA GLN A 94 10.71 8.03 0.99
C GLN A 94 9.78 8.92 1.83
N ALA A 95 10.31 9.56 2.87
CA ALA A 95 9.56 10.48 3.74
C ALA A 95 8.73 11.50 2.95
N ASP A 96 9.35 12.16 1.97
CA ASP A 96 8.67 13.17 1.14
C ASP A 96 7.52 12.58 0.31
N ASP A 97 7.62 11.33 -0.12
CA ASP A 97 6.56 10.67 -0.89
C ASP A 97 5.30 10.51 -0.01
N PHE A 98 5.46 10.20 1.28
CA PHE A 98 4.33 10.14 2.22
C PHE A 98 3.71 11.52 2.48
N LEU A 99 4.52 12.57 2.56
CA LEU A 99 4.02 13.94 2.72
C LEU A 99 3.21 14.39 1.50
N VAL A 100 3.66 14.05 0.29
CA VAL A 100 2.92 14.30 -0.94
C VAL A 100 1.61 13.51 -0.98
N LEU A 101 1.64 12.23 -0.59
CA LEU A 101 0.43 11.40 -0.52
C LEU A 101 -0.58 11.93 0.49
N LYS A 102 -0.15 12.37 1.69
CA LYS A 102 -1.03 13.00 2.68
C LYS A 102 -1.67 14.28 2.15
N LYS A 103 -0.98 15.05 1.31
CA LYS A 103 -1.58 16.22 0.64
C LYS A 103 -2.61 15.83 -0.42
N ALA A 104 -2.36 14.75 -1.15
CA ALA A 104 -3.27 14.27 -2.21
C ALA A 104 -4.52 13.59 -1.66
N ALA A 105 -4.43 12.94 -0.49
CA ALA A 105 -5.53 12.27 0.17
C ALA A 105 -5.58 12.65 1.68
N PRO A 106 -5.95 13.90 2.01
CA PRO A 106 -5.81 14.45 3.37
C PRO A 106 -6.75 13.82 4.39
N GLN A 107 -7.83 13.18 3.95
CA GLN A 107 -8.81 12.50 4.80
C GLN A 107 -8.53 10.99 4.95
N ALA A 108 -7.56 10.46 4.20
CA ALA A 108 -7.26 9.04 4.23
C ALA A 108 -6.53 8.67 5.52
N ILE A 109 -6.93 7.54 6.11
CA ILE A 109 -6.15 6.89 7.16
C ILE A 109 -4.98 6.16 6.51
N PHE A 110 -3.76 6.50 6.90
CA PHE A 110 -2.54 5.82 6.48
C PHE A 110 -2.31 4.65 7.43
N ALA A 111 -2.53 3.43 6.94
CA ALA A 111 -2.33 2.22 7.71
C ALA A 111 -1.23 1.37 7.08
N GLN A 112 -0.40 0.72 7.89
CA GLN A 112 0.51 -0.32 7.39
C GLN A 112 0.34 -1.64 8.12
N TYR A 113 0.70 -2.75 7.46
CA TYR A 113 0.76 -4.05 8.08
C TYR A 113 2.11 -4.76 7.84
N GLN A 114 2.57 -5.52 8.84
CA GLN A 114 3.79 -6.31 8.82
C GLN A 114 3.49 -7.74 9.26
N VAL A 115 3.64 -8.69 8.35
CA VAL A 115 3.33 -10.11 8.57
C VAL A 115 4.57 -11.01 8.68
N ASP A 116 5.77 -10.48 8.41
CA ASP A 116 6.98 -11.23 8.70
C ASP A 116 7.25 -11.27 10.21
N SER A 117 7.94 -12.33 10.63
CA SER A 117 8.40 -12.49 12.01
C SER A 117 9.12 -11.24 12.52
N THR A 118 8.77 -10.81 13.73
CA THR A 118 9.42 -9.71 14.46
C THR A 118 10.89 -9.96 14.74
N LYS A 119 11.37 -11.21 14.65
CA LYS A 119 12.79 -11.59 14.74
C LYS A 119 13.59 -11.21 13.49
N ARG A 120 12.94 -10.73 12.42
CA ARG A 120 13.63 -10.25 11.22
C ARG A 120 13.88 -8.75 11.34
N ASP A 121 15.06 -8.39 11.85
CA ASP A 121 15.47 -7.01 12.11
C ASP A 121 15.24 -6.09 10.90
N ARG A 122 15.55 -6.56 9.69
CA ARG A 122 15.40 -5.76 8.47
C ARG A 122 13.94 -5.40 8.18
N ALA A 123 13.01 -6.34 8.34
CA ALA A 123 11.59 -6.09 8.08
C ALA A 123 11.02 -5.10 9.12
N MET A 124 11.39 -5.30 10.39
CA MET A 124 11.02 -4.39 11.47
C MET A 124 11.62 -3.00 11.32
N ALA A 125 12.86 -2.88 10.80
CA ALA A 125 13.48 -1.59 10.52
C ALA A 125 12.71 -0.80 9.45
N PHE A 126 12.26 -1.45 8.36
CA PHE A 126 11.42 -0.78 7.36
C PHE A 126 10.04 -0.39 7.90
N CYS A 127 9.44 -1.25 8.74
CA CYS A 127 8.20 -0.93 9.43
C CYS A 127 8.37 0.31 10.33
N ALA A 128 9.40 0.31 11.18
CA ALA A 128 9.71 1.40 12.10
C ALA A 128 10.05 2.72 11.38
N ALA A 129 10.80 2.67 10.27
CA ALA A 129 11.14 3.86 9.49
C ALA A 129 9.91 4.55 8.88
N ARG A 130 8.84 3.80 8.61
CA ARG A 130 7.58 4.31 8.02
C ARG A 130 6.55 4.71 9.08
N ALA A 131 6.64 4.14 10.28
CA ALA A 131 5.68 4.36 11.36
C ALA A 131 5.36 5.85 11.65
N PRO A 132 6.30 6.82 11.58
CA PRO A 132 5.99 8.23 11.78
C PRO A 132 5.00 8.83 10.77
N PHE A 133 4.83 8.20 9.61
CA PHE A 133 3.91 8.65 8.55
C PHE A 133 2.56 7.93 8.59
N MET A 134 2.41 6.94 9.47
CA MET A 134 1.22 6.09 9.57
C MET A 134 0.36 6.53 10.75
N ASP A 135 -0.95 6.49 10.56
CA ASP A 135 -1.93 6.68 11.63
C ASP A 135 -2.16 5.36 12.38
N VAL A 136 -2.01 4.21 11.70
CA VAL A 136 -2.19 2.88 12.28
C VAL A 136 -1.11 1.91 11.80
N ASN A 137 -0.59 1.09 12.73
CA ASN A 137 0.41 0.07 12.46
C ASN A 137 -0.09 -1.30 12.94
N PHE A 138 -0.24 -2.26 12.03
CA PHE A 138 -0.58 -3.65 12.36
C PHE A 138 0.66 -4.53 12.25
N ILE A 139 1.03 -5.23 13.32
CA ILE A 139 2.19 -6.12 13.34
C ILE A 139 1.73 -7.46 13.90
N THR A 140 1.97 -8.53 13.14
CA THR A 140 1.73 -9.88 13.67
C THR A 140 2.83 -10.24 14.67
N SER A 141 2.45 -10.71 15.85
CA SER A 141 3.38 -11.36 16.78
C SER A 141 3.36 -12.87 16.55
N ALA A 142 4.53 -13.49 16.65
CA ALA A 142 4.73 -14.93 16.57
C ALA A 142 5.64 -15.36 17.73
#